data_AF-A0A1S7SBI6-F1
#
_entry.id   AF-A0A1S7SBI6-F1
#
_cell.length_a   1.000
_cell.length_b   1.000
_cell.length_c   1.000
_cell.angle_alpha   90.00
_cell.angle_beta   90.00
_cell.angle_gamma   90.00
#
_symmetry.space_group_name_H-M   'P 1'
#
loop_
_entity.id
_entity.type
_entity.pdbx_description
1 polymer ?
#
loop_
_entity_poly.entity_id
_entity_poly.type
_entity_poly.pdbx_seq_one_letter_code
_entity_poly.pdbx_strand_id
1 'polypeptide(L)'
;MLAGFRRAVNGALLCLSFGSIFMFYNTGHALSKLKVEERKAQKAVFPNQISVGSFTPHSTIVEVAGFRTDAVKAAIHSSNLIGVRGDLQVLLHELTHWFDFFGTLWGRKYSCAIAKAYRALERRTEAEFPRLVELFDLDRRILSPAYYRFTAPPAEPHDKNRPWSIDFACGAEIDAYGRMDERRPLFLVRFGENPSRNNFARQPISPGALLEVRAIASEMNAGISAIGTAREEGERIVEMAQFRREFESLVYNHELIEYNAAAHTLAIIAGSKDLVQTYRLAASLAFIALNMSEEDFSRIKVPERFKIFGRRNRVLLKNHDCGFAFICLVFNGAAFEGDENAYISNCLRQSNLDTAEAILMRAADALAEPMYLSNPSEITSHFMREAMMGGEICKRLASQECQLVTLENVIGDFRAIAPPFMDSEGDFIELNSGRIDEFQPEMMHDAAHLLRSYTRNLLTGCRGLD
;
A
#
# COMPACT_ATOMS: atom_id res chain seq x y z
N MET A 1 8.83 4.07 -31.12
CA MET A 1 9.25 3.35 -29.90
C MET A 1 10.37 4.05 -29.11
N LEU A 2 11.22 4.91 -29.72
CA LEU A 2 12.23 5.73 -29.02
C LEU A 2 11.74 7.12 -28.55
N ALA A 3 10.61 7.63 -29.07
CA ALA A 3 10.14 8.99 -28.80
C ALA A 3 9.42 9.17 -27.44
N GLY A 4 8.76 8.13 -26.92
CA GLY A 4 8.18 8.14 -25.57
C GLY A 4 9.23 8.08 -24.45
N PHE A 5 10.43 7.60 -24.77
CA PHE A 5 11.52 7.37 -23.82
C PHE A 5 12.25 8.65 -23.39
N ARG A 6 12.30 9.66 -24.28
CA ARG A 6 12.92 10.95 -23.95
C ARG A 6 12.14 11.73 -22.89
N ARG A 7 10.83 11.51 -22.72
CA ARG A 7 10.06 12.18 -21.64
C ARG A 7 10.32 11.55 -20.27
N ALA A 8 10.41 10.23 -20.17
CA ALA A 8 10.70 9.55 -18.90
C ALA A 8 12.14 9.77 -18.42
N VAL A 9 13.11 9.86 -19.34
CA VAL A 9 14.52 10.07 -18.99
C VAL A 9 14.87 11.55 -18.78
N ASN A 10 14.24 12.48 -19.52
CA ASN A 10 14.50 13.91 -19.32
C ASN A 10 13.82 14.50 -18.07
N GLY A 11 12.85 13.80 -17.47
CA GLY A 11 12.30 14.16 -16.16
C GLY A 11 13.23 13.80 -14.99
N ALA A 12 14.12 12.81 -15.18
CA ALA A 12 15.05 12.32 -14.14
C ALA A 12 16.41 13.05 -14.12
N LEU A 13 16.59 14.09 -14.96
CA LEU A 13 17.82 14.86 -15.09
C LEU A 13 17.69 16.25 -14.44
N LEU A 14 17.08 16.30 -13.26
CA LEU A 14 17.35 17.38 -12.31
C LEU A 14 18.56 16.95 -11.48
N CYS A 15 19.68 17.66 -11.67
CA CYS A 15 20.83 17.57 -10.78
C CYS A 15 20.35 17.74 -9.33
N LEU A 16 20.29 16.63 -8.59
CA LEU A 16 20.10 16.63 -7.15
C LEU A 16 21.32 17.32 -6.53
N SER A 17 21.25 18.64 -6.34
CA SER A 17 22.25 19.34 -5.53
C SER A 17 21.93 19.07 -4.07
N PHE A 18 22.46 17.97 -3.54
CA PHE A 18 22.39 17.66 -2.12
C PHE A 18 23.28 18.64 -1.35
N GLY A 19 22.71 19.80 -1.00
CA GLY A 19 23.28 20.72 -0.04
C GLY A 19 23.36 20.06 1.34
N SER A 20 24.51 20.22 1.99
CA SER A 20 25.04 19.55 3.18
C SER A 20 24.07 19.23 4.35
N ILE A 21 23.99 17.92 4.66
CA ILE A 21 24.18 17.26 5.98
C ILE A 21 23.07 17.52 7.05
N PHE A 22 22.22 16.57 7.46
CA PHE A 22 22.36 15.13 7.71
C PHE A 22 21.08 14.36 7.28
N MET A 23 21.19 13.22 6.60
CA MET A 23 19.98 12.54 6.06
C MET A 23 19.47 11.33 6.84
N PHE A 24 20.30 10.70 7.67
CA PHE A 24 19.89 9.53 8.46
C PHE A 24 20.60 9.58 9.81
N TYR A 25 19.85 9.72 10.89
CA TYR A 25 20.38 9.77 12.24
C TYR A 25 20.11 8.44 12.92
N ASN A 26 21.16 7.78 13.42
CA ASN A 26 20.95 6.70 14.38
C ASN A 26 20.51 7.36 15.69
N THR A 27 19.38 6.91 16.20
CA THR A 27 18.75 7.50 17.38
C THR A 27 19.38 7.04 18.69
N GLY A 28 20.19 5.97 18.66
CA GLY A 28 20.63 5.26 19.86
C GLY A 28 19.55 4.39 20.51
N HIS A 29 18.34 4.35 19.94
CA HIS A 29 17.27 3.44 20.34
C HIS A 29 17.31 2.17 19.49
N ALA A 30 17.15 1.03 20.15
CA ALA A 30 17.04 -0.28 19.53
C ALA A 30 16.05 -1.15 20.31
N LEU A 31 15.34 -2.05 19.63
CA LEU A 31 14.56 -3.06 20.34
C LEU A 31 15.49 -4.01 21.10
N SER A 32 15.09 -4.43 22.30
CA SER A 32 15.84 -5.45 23.02
C SER A 32 15.99 -6.73 22.19
N LYS A 33 17.09 -7.48 22.37
CA LYS A 33 17.32 -8.74 21.65
C LYS A 33 16.15 -9.71 21.76
N LEU A 34 15.54 -9.80 22.95
CA LEU A 34 14.36 -10.64 23.18
C LEU A 34 13.17 -10.17 22.33
N LYS A 35 12.90 -8.86 22.27
CA LYS A 35 11.85 -8.29 21.41
C LYS A 35 12.12 -8.57 19.92
N VAL A 36 13.37 -8.50 19.48
CA VAL A 36 13.77 -8.87 18.10
C VAL A 36 13.52 -10.35 17.83
N GLU A 37 13.85 -11.24 18.76
CA GLU A 37 13.63 -12.69 18.63
C GLU A 37 12.14 -13.07 18.68
N GLU A 38 11.38 -12.51 19.62
CA GLU A 38 9.92 -12.67 19.69
C GLU A 38 9.24 -12.22 18.40
N ARG A 39 9.76 -11.17 17.76
CA ARG A 39 9.29 -10.72 16.44
C ARG A 39 9.66 -11.67 15.32
N LYS A 40 10.90 -12.15 15.25
CA LYS A 40 11.29 -13.18 14.27
C LYS A 40 10.47 -14.46 14.42
N ALA A 41 10.06 -14.79 15.65
CA ALA A 41 9.20 -15.93 15.96
C ALA A 41 7.72 -15.68 15.63
N GLN A 42 7.26 -14.43 15.61
CA GLN A 42 5.95 -14.08 15.08
C GLN A 42 5.97 -14.26 13.56
N LYS A 43 5.48 -15.42 13.11
CA LYS A 43 5.05 -15.58 11.71
C LYS A 43 4.20 -14.37 11.35
N ALA A 44 4.63 -13.63 10.33
CA ALA A 44 3.88 -12.49 9.82
C ALA A 44 2.41 -12.91 9.67
N VAL A 45 1.51 -12.11 10.22
CA VAL A 45 0.05 -12.28 10.03
C VAL A 45 -0.30 -12.12 8.54
N PHE A 46 0.65 -11.62 7.73
CA PHE A 46 0.66 -11.59 6.28
C PHE A 46 1.35 -12.85 5.71
N PRO A 47 0.64 -13.67 4.92
CA PRO A 47 1.25 -14.84 4.29
C PRO A 47 2.27 -14.43 3.20
N ASN A 48 3.42 -15.12 3.18
CA ASN A 48 4.46 -15.13 2.13
C ASN A 48 5.44 -13.95 2.02
N GLN A 49 5.60 -13.11 3.05
CA GLN A 49 6.77 -12.23 3.10
C GLN A 49 8.05 -13.05 3.39
N ILE A 50 8.89 -13.26 2.37
CA ILE A 50 10.35 -13.29 2.62
C ILE A 50 10.68 -11.83 2.98
N SER A 51 10.44 -11.43 4.24
CA SER A 51 10.34 -10.01 4.61
C SER A 51 11.71 -9.34 4.56
N VAL A 52 12.02 -8.69 3.45
CA VAL A 52 13.14 -7.74 3.39
C VAL A 52 12.76 -6.43 4.11
N GLY A 53 11.45 -6.18 4.32
CA GLY A 53 10.87 -5.11 5.14
C GLY A 53 9.44 -5.42 5.58
N SER A 54 8.88 -4.59 6.47
CA SER A 54 7.47 -4.58 6.83
C SER A 54 7.02 -3.27 7.49
N PHE A 55 5.77 -2.86 7.23
CA PHE A 55 5.05 -1.87 8.03
C PHE A 55 3.93 -2.56 8.84
N THR A 56 3.88 -2.32 10.15
CA THR A 56 2.84 -2.87 11.02
C THR A 56 1.86 -1.79 11.47
N PRO A 57 0.60 -1.75 10.97
CA PRO A 57 -0.38 -0.71 11.33
C PRO A 57 -0.64 -0.57 12.84
N HIS A 58 -0.60 -1.68 13.57
CA HIS A 58 -0.91 -1.74 15.00
C HIS A 58 0.15 -1.06 15.89
N SER A 59 1.42 -1.12 15.49
CA SER A 59 2.53 -0.43 16.18
C SER A 59 2.98 0.81 15.43
N THR A 60 2.52 1.01 14.20
CA THR A 60 2.95 2.03 13.23
C THR A 60 4.42 1.94 12.82
N ILE A 61 5.14 0.90 13.26
CA ILE A 61 6.58 0.72 13.03
C ILE A 61 6.83 0.33 11.56
N VAL A 62 7.82 0.99 10.96
CA VAL A 62 8.40 0.66 9.66
C VAL A 62 9.72 -0.08 9.89
N GLU A 63 9.90 -1.20 9.21
CA GLU A 63 11.06 -2.07 9.32
C GLU A 63 11.63 -2.35 7.95
N VAL A 64 12.93 -2.23 7.83
CA VAL A 64 13.65 -2.45 6.58
C VAL A 64 14.84 -3.33 6.91
N ALA A 65 14.57 -4.63 7.12
CA ALA A 65 15.51 -5.62 7.63
C ALA A 65 16.78 -5.80 6.77
N GLY A 66 16.75 -5.36 5.50
CA GLY A 66 17.92 -5.32 4.61
C GLY A 66 18.63 -3.98 4.51
N PHE A 67 18.19 -2.94 5.24
CA PHE A 67 18.68 -1.56 5.04
C PHE A 67 20.05 -1.33 5.66
N ARG A 68 21.05 -1.10 4.81
CA ARG A 68 22.43 -0.84 5.21
C ARG A 68 22.65 0.66 5.37
N THR A 69 22.33 1.19 6.55
CA THR A 69 22.35 2.63 6.86
C THR A 69 23.62 3.35 6.37
N ASP A 70 24.80 2.83 6.70
CA ASP A 70 26.07 3.48 6.33
C ASP A 70 26.36 3.40 4.82
N ALA A 71 25.98 2.29 4.18
CA ALA A 71 26.12 2.14 2.73
C ALA A 71 25.20 3.13 1.99
N VAL A 72 23.95 3.29 2.44
CA VAL A 72 23.00 4.24 1.86
C VAL A 72 23.46 5.67 2.06
N LYS A 73 23.94 6.03 3.25
CA LYS A 73 24.57 7.34 3.50
C LYS A 73 25.72 7.60 2.53
N ALA A 74 26.65 6.66 2.40
CA ALA A 74 27.79 6.80 1.49
C ALA A 74 27.36 6.94 0.03
N ALA A 75 26.38 6.13 -0.41
CA ALA A 75 25.82 6.17 -1.74
C ALA A 75 25.20 7.54 -2.07
N ILE A 76 24.41 8.10 -1.15
CA ILE A 76 23.82 9.44 -1.29
C ILE A 76 24.90 10.52 -1.39
N HIS A 77 25.92 10.49 -0.53
CA HIS A 77 27.02 11.46 -0.59
C HIS A 77 27.81 11.38 -1.90
N SER A 78 27.94 10.19 -2.47
CA SER A 78 28.63 9.96 -3.74
C SER A 78 27.78 10.24 -4.99
N SER A 79 26.49 10.55 -4.79
CA SER A 79 25.46 10.62 -5.84
C SER A 79 25.44 9.39 -6.75
N ASN A 80 25.71 8.20 -6.19
CA ASN A 80 25.65 6.92 -6.89
C ASN A 80 24.88 5.93 -6.02
N LEU A 81 23.62 5.73 -6.35
CA LEU A 81 22.67 4.92 -5.58
C LEU A 81 22.58 3.47 -6.06
N ILE A 82 23.31 3.10 -7.11
CA ILE A 82 23.14 1.80 -7.77
C ILE A 82 23.45 0.63 -6.84
N GLY A 83 24.50 0.76 -6.02
CA GLY A 83 24.94 -0.28 -5.07
C GLY A 83 24.00 -0.47 -3.88
N VAL A 84 23.03 0.44 -3.68
CA VAL A 84 22.03 0.41 -2.61
C VAL A 84 20.60 0.42 -3.15
N ARG A 85 20.42 0.07 -4.44
CA ARG A 85 19.11 0.04 -5.11
C ARG A 85 18.09 -0.78 -4.29
N GLY A 86 18.46 -1.98 -3.87
CA GLY A 86 17.59 -2.86 -3.09
C GLY A 86 17.16 -2.25 -1.76
N ASP A 87 18.08 -1.59 -1.04
CA ASP A 87 17.78 -0.93 0.24
C ASP A 87 16.73 0.18 0.05
N LEU A 88 16.90 1.00 -1.00
CA LEU A 88 15.98 2.10 -1.32
C LEU A 88 14.61 1.61 -1.78
N GLN A 89 14.59 0.54 -2.58
CA GLN A 89 13.36 -0.10 -3.04
C GLN A 89 12.49 -0.53 -1.87
N VAL A 90 13.07 -1.28 -0.92
CA VAL A 90 12.33 -1.76 0.25
C VAL A 90 11.96 -0.61 1.18
N LEU A 91 12.86 0.34 1.43
CA LEU A 91 12.53 1.52 2.25
C LEU A 91 11.31 2.27 1.70
N LEU A 92 11.29 2.59 0.40
CA LEU A 92 10.19 3.35 -0.18
C LEU A 92 8.91 2.52 -0.28
N HIS A 93 9.01 1.21 -0.45
CA HIS A 93 7.86 0.30 -0.35
C HIS A 93 7.18 0.44 1.03
N GLU A 94 7.94 0.26 2.11
CA GLU A 94 7.35 0.27 3.46
C GLU A 94 6.93 1.66 3.93
N LEU A 95 7.66 2.71 3.54
CA LEU A 95 7.24 4.09 3.78
C LEU A 95 5.94 4.41 3.03
N THR A 96 5.71 3.83 1.85
CA THR A 96 4.44 4.01 1.13
C THR A 96 3.27 3.47 1.94
N HIS A 97 3.39 2.28 2.53
CA HIS A 97 2.35 1.74 3.41
C HIS A 97 2.07 2.66 4.60
N TRP A 98 3.11 3.23 5.20
CA TRP A 98 2.96 4.18 6.31
C TRP A 98 2.26 5.47 5.88
N PHE A 99 2.70 6.08 4.77
CA PHE A 99 2.08 7.31 4.26
C PHE A 99 0.65 7.06 3.81
N ASP A 100 0.33 5.88 3.31
CA ASP A 100 -1.03 5.52 2.92
C ASP A 100 -1.94 5.33 4.13
N PHE A 101 -1.39 4.76 5.21
CA PHE A 101 -2.12 4.54 6.45
C PHE A 101 -2.54 5.86 7.12
N PHE A 102 -1.74 6.92 7.04
CA PHE A 102 -2.09 8.22 7.63
C PHE A 102 -2.60 9.26 6.61
N GLY A 103 -2.20 9.15 5.35
CA GLY A 103 -2.51 10.08 4.27
C GLY A 103 -3.71 9.71 3.40
N THR A 104 -4.50 8.71 3.80
CA THR A 104 -5.74 8.34 3.09
C THR A 104 -6.97 8.34 3.99
N LEU A 105 -8.16 8.64 3.45
CA LEU A 105 -9.43 8.53 4.17
C LEU A 105 -9.72 7.10 4.62
N TRP A 106 -9.34 6.11 3.81
CA TRP A 106 -9.39 4.71 4.21
C TRP A 106 -8.49 4.44 5.44
N GLY A 107 -7.24 4.90 5.38
CA GLY A 107 -6.26 4.75 6.45
C GLY A 107 -6.70 5.45 7.75
N ARG A 108 -7.31 6.64 7.65
CA ARG A 108 -7.96 7.33 8.77
C ARG A 108 -9.04 6.49 9.46
N LYS A 109 -9.91 5.84 8.68
CA LYS A 109 -10.97 4.98 9.24
C LYS A 109 -10.36 3.79 9.95
N TYR A 110 -9.30 3.20 9.38
CA TYR A 110 -8.62 2.04 9.95
C TYR A 110 -7.81 2.38 11.22
N SER A 111 -7.02 3.46 11.20
CA SER A 111 -6.29 3.95 12.37
C SER A 111 -7.23 4.33 13.52
N CYS A 112 -8.40 4.91 13.22
CA CYS A 112 -9.43 5.16 14.23
C CYS A 112 -9.97 3.86 14.85
N ALA A 113 -10.16 2.79 14.06
CA ALA A 113 -10.57 1.48 14.57
C ALA A 113 -9.50 0.87 15.49
N ILE A 114 -8.22 0.97 15.10
CA ILE A 114 -7.09 0.52 15.94
C ILE A 114 -7.04 1.30 17.25
N ALA A 115 -7.14 2.63 17.21
CA ALA A 115 -7.12 3.46 18.41
C ALA A 115 -8.32 3.17 19.34
N LYS A 116 -9.50 2.90 18.78
CA LYS A 116 -10.69 2.45 19.54
C LYS A 116 -10.48 1.09 20.20
N ALA A 117 -9.77 0.17 19.54
CA ALA A 117 -9.44 -1.14 20.09
C ALA A 117 -8.41 -1.04 21.24
N TYR A 118 -7.40 -0.18 21.12
CA TYR A 118 -6.49 0.11 22.23
C TYR A 118 -7.23 0.67 23.44
N ARG A 119 -8.13 1.62 23.23
CA ARG A 119 -8.97 2.15 24.31
C ARG A 119 -9.85 1.07 24.96
N ALA A 120 -10.38 0.14 24.16
CA ALA A 120 -11.14 -1.00 24.68
C ALA A 120 -10.27 -1.92 25.54
N LEU A 121 -9.05 -2.21 25.07
CA LEU A 121 -8.04 -3.01 25.77
C LEU A 121 -7.60 -2.40 27.11
N GLU A 122 -7.48 -1.07 27.17
CA GLU A 122 -7.13 -0.35 28.41
C GLU A 122 -8.25 -0.39 29.43
N ARG A 123 -9.51 -0.25 28.99
CA ARG A 123 -10.69 -0.26 29.86
C ARG A 123 -11.04 -1.65 30.39
N ARG A 124 -10.87 -2.68 29.56
CA ARG A 124 -11.17 -4.08 29.89
C ARG A 124 -12.60 -4.30 30.39
N THR A 125 -13.57 -3.60 29.83
CA THR A 125 -14.99 -3.79 30.16
C THR A 125 -15.70 -4.57 29.06
N GLU A 126 -16.64 -5.44 29.43
CA GLU A 126 -17.36 -6.31 28.48
C GLU A 126 -18.07 -5.52 27.37
N ALA A 127 -18.60 -4.34 27.71
CA ALA A 127 -19.26 -3.44 26.75
C ALA A 127 -18.31 -2.96 25.63
N GLU A 128 -17.00 -3.03 25.83
CA GLU A 128 -15.98 -2.59 24.87
C GLU A 128 -15.41 -3.73 24.01
N PHE A 129 -15.63 -5.00 24.39
CA PHE A 129 -15.13 -6.17 23.66
C PHE A 129 -15.53 -6.24 22.19
N PRO A 130 -16.74 -5.81 21.77
CA PRO A 130 -17.10 -5.78 20.36
C PRO A 130 -16.10 -5.00 19.49
N ARG A 131 -15.46 -3.93 20.01
CA ARG A 131 -14.47 -3.14 19.25
C ARG A 131 -13.21 -3.93 18.90
N LEU A 132 -12.77 -4.84 19.78
CA LEU A 132 -11.63 -5.72 19.53
C LEU A 132 -11.96 -6.74 18.44
N VAL A 133 -13.16 -7.30 18.50
CA VAL A 133 -13.66 -8.26 17.50
C VAL A 133 -13.89 -7.58 16.15
N GLU A 134 -14.41 -6.35 16.16
CA GLU A 134 -14.57 -5.53 14.94
C GLU A 134 -13.24 -5.22 14.28
N LEU A 135 -12.19 -4.90 15.06
CA LEU A 135 -10.84 -4.71 14.53
C LEU A 135 -10.31 -6.01 13.94
N PHE A 136 -10.43 -7.14 14.64
CA PHE A 136 -10.03 -8.43 14.08
C PHE A 136 -10.73 -8.75 12.75
N ASP A 137 -12.05 -8.51 12.67
CA ASP A 137 -12.81 -8.70 11.44
C ASP A 137 -12.41 -7.68 10.35
N LEU A 138 -11.92 -6.50 10.72
CA LEU A 138 -11.36 -5.51 9.79
C LEU A 138 -9.99 -5.93 9.26
N ASP A 139 -9.05 -6.33 10.11
CA ASP A 139 -7.73 -6.85 9.72
C ASP A 139 -7.90 -7.99 8.73
N ARG A 140 -8.78 -8.93 9.06
CA ARG A 140 -9.13 -10.07 8.21
C ARG A 140 -9.57 -9.64 6.82
N ARG A 141 -10.34 -8.55 6.68
CA ARG A 141 -10.84 -8.06 5.39
C ARG A 141 -9.73 -7.45 4.54
N ILE A 142 -8.85 -6.68 5.16
CA ILE A 142 -7.70 -6.05 4.49
C ILE A 142 -6.79 -7.15 3.93
N LEU A 143 -6.47 -8.12 4.79
CA LEU A 143 -5.67 -9.31 4.51
C LEU A 143 -6.37 -10.35 3.65
N SER A 144 -7.66 -10.17 3.33
CA SER A 144 -8.50 -11.05 2.51
C SER A 144 -8.15 -12.54 2.64
N PRO A 145 -8.67 -13.29 3.62
CA PRO A 145 -7.99 -14.51 4.06
C PRO A 145 -7.92 -15.59 2.98
N ALA A 146 -7.03 -16.56 3.20
CA ALA A 146 -6.68 -17.60 2.24
C ALA A 146 -7.88 -18.30 1.58
N TYR A 147 -9.05 -18.41 2.24
CA TYR A 147 -10.24 -19.05 1.65
C TYR A 147 -10.91 -18.25 0.52
N TYR A 148 -10.78 -16.91 0.50
CA TYR A 148 -11.24 -16.11 -0.64
C TYR A 148 -10.29 -16.19 -1.82
N ARG A 149 -9.04 -16.51 -1.52
CA ARG A 149 -7.98 -16.65 -2.48
C ARG A 149 -7.90 -18.10 -2.94
N PHE A 150 -7.37 -18.31 -4.12
CA PHE A 150 -6.70 -19.55 -4.43
C PHE A 150 -5.64 -19.23 -5.45
N THR A 151 -4.54 -19.96 -5.39
CA THR A 151 -3.48 -19.90 -6.38
C THR A 151 -3.01 -21.32 -6.60
N ALA A 152 -2.95 -21.73 -7.85
CA ALA A 152 -2.35 -22.96 -8.32
C ALA A 152 -1.26 -22.61 -9.33
N PRO A 153 -0.18 -23.41 -9.42
CA PRO A 153 0.79 -23.26 -10.48
C PRO A 153 0.11 -23.32 -11.84
N PRO A 154 0.38 -22.37 -12.75
CA PRO A 154 -0.10 -22.47 -14.12
C PRO A 154 0.52 -23.71 -14.78
N ALA A 155 -0.21 -24.30 -15.73
CA ALA A 155 0.23 -25.48 -16.48
C ALA A 155 1.51 -25.20 -17.28
N GLU A 156 1.65 -23.95 -17.74
CA GLU A 156 2.80 -23.46 -18.48
C GLU A 156 3.17 -22.05 -17.99
N PRO A 157 4.46 -21.67 -18.00
CA PRO A 157 4.87 -20.31 -17.68
C PRO A 157 4.17 -19.26 -18.56
N HIS A 158 3.88 -18.11 -17.95
CA HIS A 158 3.28 -16.97 -18.63
C HIS A 158 4.28 -15.83 -18.73
N ASP A 159 4.14 -15.02 -19.78
CA ASP A 159 4.97 -13.85 -20.04
C ASP A 159 4.15 -12.76 -20.77
N LYS A 160 4.82 -11.69 -21.21
CA LYS A 160 4.19 -10.61 -21.98
C LYS A 160 3.61 -11.03 -23.32
N ASN A 161 4.07 -12.14 -23.90
CA ASN A 161 3.59 -12.67 -25.18
C ASN A 161 2.40 -13.61 -24.99
N ARG A 162 2.29 -14.23 -23.80
CA ARG A 162 1.18 -15.09 -23.36
C ARG A 162 0.63 -14.57 -22.02
N PRO A 163 -0.01 -13.39 -22.00
CA PRO A 163 -0.50 -12.81 -20.75
C PRO A 163 -1.64 -13.66 -20.17
N TRP A 164 -1.86 -13.53 -18.85
CA TRP A 164 -2.99 -14.16 -18.17
C TRP A 164 -4.32 -13.68 -18.76
N SER A 165 -5.30 -14.59 -18.83
CA SER A 165 -6.69 -14.20 -19.03
C SER A 165 -7.29 -13.72 -17.71
N ILE A 166 -8.26 -12.81 -17.80
CA ILE A 166 -8.93 -12.23 -16.63
C ILE A 166 -10.44 -12.37 -16.73
N ASP A 167 -11.05 -12.79 -15.62
CA ASP A 167 -12.50 -12.79 -15.44
C ASP A 167 -12.88 -12.22 -14.06
N PHE A 168 -14.14 -11.87 -13.87
CA PHE A 168 -14.61 -11.14 -12.70
C PHE A 168 -15.77 -11.86 -12.05
N ALA A 169 -15.77 -11.89 -10.72
CA ALA A 169 -16.85 -12.44 -9.92
C ALA A 169 -17.15 -11.53 -8.74
N CYS A 170 -18.37 -11.63 -8.22
CA CYS A 170 -18.74 -10.98 -6.98
C CYS A 170 -19.22 -12.05 -6.00
N GLY A 171 -18.46 -12.27 -4.93
CA GLY A 171 -18.82 -13.14 -3.81
C GLY A 171 -19.44 -12.35 -2.67
N ALA A 172 -19.48 -12.97 -1.49
CA ALA A 172 -19.84 -12.31 -0.23
C ALA A 172 -19.02 -12.91 0.92
N GLU A 173 -18.91 -12.17 2.02
CA GLU A 173 -18.11 -12.62 3.14
C GLU A 173 -18.73 -13.81 3.87
N ILE A 174 -17.94 -14.56 4.64
CA ILE A 174 -18.42 -15.58 5.55
C ILE A 174 -18.43 -14.97 6.95
N ASP A 175 -19.61 -14.98 7.59
CA ASP A 175 -19.82 -14.49 8.94
C ASP A 175 -19.26 -15.44 10.01
N ALA A 176 -19.36 -15.04 11.28
CA ALA A 176 -18.88 -15.84 12.41
C ALA A 176 -19.60 -17.19 12.57
N TYR A 177 -20.72 -17.42 11.88
CA TYR A 177 -21.49 -18.66 11.89
C TYR A 177 -21.26 -19.52 10.64
N GLY A 178 -20.31 -19.15 9.78
CA GLY A 178 -20.03 -19.89 8.55
C GLY A 178 -21.02 -19.62 7.42
N ARG A 179 -21.85 -18.57 7.51
CA ARG A 179 -22.87 -18.23 6.50
C ARG A 179 -22.40 -17.10 5.60
N MET A 180 -22.85 -17.11 4.35
CA MET A 180 -22.61 -16.01 3.43
C MET A 180 -23.35 -14.74 3.90
N ASP A 181 -22.64 -13.62 4.07
CA ASP A 181 -23.20 -12.32 4.45
C ASP A 181 -23.31 -11.41 3.22
N GLU A 182 -24.51 -11.38 2.61
CA GLU A 182 -24.81 -10.52 1.45
C GLU A 182 -24.70 -9.01 1.73
N ARG A 183 -24.57 -8.60 2.99
CA ARG A 183 -24.29 -7.20 3.37
C ARG A 183 -22.81 -6.86 3.22
N ARG A 184 -21.96 -7.86 2.97
CA ARG A 184 -20.52 -7.75 2.78
C ARG A 184 -20.10 -8.46 1.49
N PRO A 185 -20.54 -7.96 0.32
CA PRO A 185 -20.07 -8.48 -0.97
C PRO A 185 -18.56 -8.30 -1.11
N LEU A 186 -17.95 -9.16 -1.93
CA LEU A 186 -16.52 -9.12 -2.25
C LEU A 186 -16.35 -9.12 -3.76
N PHE A 187 -15.63 -8.14 -4.29
CA PHE A 187 -15.25 -8.13 -5.69
C PHE A 187 -13.98 -8.97 -5.92
N LEU A 188 -14.05 -9.92 -6.84
CA LEU A 188 -13.02 -10.92 -7.08
C LEU A 188 -12.56 -10.85 -8.53
N VAL A 189 -11.25 -10.87 -8.72
CA VAL A 189 -10.61 -11.10 -10.01
C VAL A 189 -10.17 -12.56 -10.08
N ARG A 190 -10.38 -13.18 -11.24
CA ARG A 190 -9.94 -14.54 -11.55
C ARG A 190 -8.92 -14.46 -12.68
N PHE A 191 -7.78 -15.08 -12.46
CA PHE A 191 -6.71 -15.20 -13.44
C PHE A 191 -6.70 -16.61 -13.99
N GLY A 192 -6.63 -16.70 -15.31
CA GLY A 192 -6.65 -17.98 -16.00
C GLY A 192 -5.62 -18.09 -17.10
N GLU A 193 -5.39 -19.33 -17.50
CA GLU A 193 -4.53 -19.71 -18.61
C GLU A 193 -4.95 -19.06 -19.92
N ASN A 194 -4.00 -18.86 -20.83
CA ASN A 194 -4.25 -18.35 -22.17
C ASN A 194 -3.68 -19.39 -23.17
N PRO A 195 -4.47 -19.94 -24.11
CA PRO A 195 -5.85 -19.57 -24.46
C PRO A 195 -6.96 -20.34 -23.72
N SER A 196 -6.64 -21.35 -22.90
CA SER A 196 -7.67 -22.26 -22.35
C SER A 196 -8.65 -21.62 -21.36
N ARG A 197 -8.30 -20.46 -20.77
CA ARG A 197 -9.08 -19.74 -19.75
C ARG A 197 -9.36 -20.54 -18.46
N ASN A 198 -8.62 -21.61 -18.24
CA ASN A 198 -8.68 -22.35 -16.99
C ASN A 198 -8.14 -21.47 -15.85
N ASN A 199 -8.96 -21.19 -14.84
CA ASN A 199 -8.54 -20.33 -13.74
C ASN A 199 -7.49 -21.04 -12.89
N PHE A 200 -6.31 -20.42 -12.74
CA PHE A 200 -5.28 -20.89 -11.82
C PHE A 200 -5.21 -20.00 -10.57
N ALA A 201 -5.82 -18.81 -10.58
CA ALA A 201 -5.88 -17.99 -9.38
C ALA A 201 -7.14 -17.14 -9.25
N ARG A 202 -7.44 -16.75 -8.02
CA ARG A 202 -8.50 -15.81 -7.67
C ARG A 202 -8.04 -14.92 -6.53
N GLN A 203 -8.21 -13.62 -6.70
CA GLN A 203 -7.78 -12.62 -5.73
C GLN A 203 -8.88 -11.57 -5.54
N PRO A 204 -9.26 -11.24 -4.29
CA PRO A 204 -10.06 -10.05 -4.02
C PRO A 204 -9.25 -8.79 -4.36
N ILE A 205 -9.90 -7.82 -4.99
CA ILE A 205 -9.33 -6.47 -5.09
C ILE A 205 -9.74 -5.75 -3.81
N SER A 206 -8.95 -5.93 -2.76
CA SER A 206 -9.16 -5.34 -1.44
C SER A 206 -8.39 -4.01 -1.31
N PRO A 207 -8.62 -3.24 -0.23
CA PRO A 207 -7.72 -2.13 0.11
C PRO A 207 -6.26 -2.57 0.20
N GLY A 208 -5.98 -3.78 0.71
CA GLY A 208 -4.62 -4.35 0.72
C GLY A 208 -4.00 -4.41 -0.68
N ALA A 209 -4.72 -4.92 -1.68
CA ALA A 209 -4.23 -4.94 -3.06
C ALA A 209 -3.97 -3.53 -3.64
N LEU A 210 -4.72 -2.52 -3.19
CA LEU A 210 -4.50 -1.13 -3.58
C LEU A 210 -3.27 -0.51 -2.90
N LEU A 211 -2.99 -0.86 -1.65
CA LEU A 211 -1.77 -0.44 -0.95
C LEU A 211 -0.53 -1.07 -1.60
N GLU A 212 -0.59 -2.38 -1.90
CA GLU A 212 0.52 -3.09 -2.53
C GLU A 212 0.87 -2.53 -3.92
N VAL A 213 -0.13 -2.24 -4.76
CA VAL A 213 0.18 -1.69 -6.10
C VAL A 213 0.84 -0.31 -6.02
N ARG A 214 0.51 0.48 -4.98
CA ARG A 214 1.17 1.76 -4.73
C ARG A 214 2.60 1.58 -4.22
N ALA A 215 2.80 0.68 -3.25
CA ALA A 215 4.11 0.37 -2.72
C ALA A 215 5.06 -0.16 -3.81
N ILE A 216 4.59 -1.06 -4.68
CA ILE A 216 5.37 -1.56 -5.83
C ILE A 216 5.66 -0.45 -6.84
N ALA A 217 4.71 0.45 -7.12
CA ALA A 217 4.96 1.56 -8.04
C ALA A 217 6.08 2.49 -7.50
N SER A 218 6.07 2.77 -6.20
CA SER A 218 7.14 3.50 -5.51
C SER A 218 8.46 2.75 -5.50
N GLU A 219 8.45 1.43 -5.28
CA GLU A 219 9.61 0.54 -5.38
C GLU A 219 10.23 0.55 -6.79
N MET A 220 9.40 0.42 -7.82
CA MET A 220 9.83 0.50 -9.22
C MET A 220 10.49 1.85 -9.50
N ASN A 221 9.86 2.94 -9.05
CA ASN A 221 10.39 4.28 -9.23
C ASN A 221 11.75 4.46 -8.51
N ALA A 222 11.88 3.94 -7.28
CA ALA A 222 13.14 3.94 -6.53
C ALA A 222 14.26 3.27 -7.33
N GLY A 223 13.97 2.09 -7.90
CA GLY A 223 14.91 1.34 -8.70
C GLY A 223 15.34 2.09 -9.96
N ILE A 224 14.39 2.66 -10.69
CA ILE A 224 14.65 3.47 -11.90
C ILE A 224 15.49 4.70 -11.57
N SER A 225 15.12 5.45 -10.52
CA SER A 225 15.86 6.63 -10.07
C SER A 225 17.29 6.27 -9.65
N ALA A 226 17.48 5.18 -8.91
CA ALA A 226 18.81 4.73 -8.50
C ALA A 226 19.70 4.36 -9.70
N ILE A 227 19.15 3.63 -10.69
CA ILE A 227 19.86 3.33 -11.94
C ILE A 227 20.20 4.61 -12.71
N GLY A 228 19.31 5.60 -12.70
CA GLY A 228 19.55 6.91 -13.32
C GLY A 228 20.77 7.66 -12.75
N THR A 229 21.20 7.36 -11.53
CA THR A 229 22.39 7.96 -10.90
C THR A 229 23.72 7.36 -11.37
N ALA A 230 23.70 6.24 -12.11
CA ALA A 230 24.92 5.63 -12.62
C ALA A 230 25.64 6.61 -13.55
N ARG A 231 26.97 6.67 -13.48
CA ARG A 231 27.77 7.69 -14.21
C ARG A 231 27.87 7.36 -15.69
N GLU A 232 28.05 6.08 -16.00
CA GLU A 232 28.27 5.60 -17.36
C GLU A 232 26.95 5.21 -18.03
N GLU A 233 26.74 5.66 -19.28
CA GLU A 233 25.54 5.29 -20.05
C GLU A 233 25.44 3.77 -20.28
N GLY A 234 26.59 3.10 -20.49
CA GLY A 234 26.62 1.65 -20.66
C GLY A 234 26.10 0.90 -19.43
N GLU A 235 26.52 1.32 -18.23
CA GLU A 235 26.04 0.78 -16.96
C GLU A 235 24.53 0.99 -16.82
N ARG A 236 24.02 2.21 -17.08
CA ARG A 236 22.58 2.51 -17.05
C ARG A 236 21.76 1.57 -17.92
N ILE A 237 22.21 1.33 -19.15
CA ILE A 237 21.51 0.46 -20.12
C ILE A 237 21.47 -0.99 -19.61
N VAL A 238 22.60 -1.51 -19.15
CA VAL A 238 22.72 -2.90 -18.65
C VAL A 238 21.84 -3.10 -17.42
N GLU A 239 21.92 -2.19 -16.46
CA GLU A 239 21.18 -2.25 -15.19
C GLU A 239 19.68 -2.09 -15.41
N MET A 240 19.26 -1.17 -16.29
CA MET A 240 17.85 -1.04 -16.67
C MET A 240 17.32 -2.31 -17.36
N ALA A 241 18.12 -2.96 -18.21
CA ALA A 241 17.74 -4.21 -18.86
C ALA A 241 17.62 -5.36 -17.84
N GLN A 242 18.53 -5.44 -16.87
CA GLN A 242 18.45 -6.41 -15.79
C GLN A 242 17.24 -6.17 -14.90
N PHE A 243 17.04 -4.95 -14.44
CA PHE A 243 15.91 -4.52 -13.63
C PHE A 243 14.56 -4.87 -14.27
N ARG A 244 14.42 -4.64 -15.57
CA ARG A 244 13.20 -5.04 -16.31
C ARG A 244 12.95 -6.54 -16.30
N ARG A 245 14.00 -7.36 -16.43
CA ARG A 245 13.87 -8.82 -16.37
C ARG A 245 13.48 -9.30 -14.98
N GLU A 246 14.06 -8.69 -13.94
CA GLU A 246 13.70 -8.95 -12.55
C GLU A 246 12.20 -8.65 -12.33
N PHE A 247 11.73 -7.46 -12.70
CA PHE A 247 10.31 -7.10 -12.56
C PHE A 247 9.37 -7.90 -13.45
N GLU A 248 9.72 -8.19 -14.71
CA GLU A 248 8.92 -9.05 -15.58
C GLU A 248 8.72 -10.43 -14.94
N SER A 249 9.76 -10.99 -14.31
CA SER A 249 9.68 -12.29 -13.63
C SER A 249 8.79 -12.26 -12.38
N LEU A 250 8.80 -11.16 -11.63
CA LEU A 250 7.95 -10.99 -10.44
C LEU A 250 6.48 -10.78 -10.82
N VAL A 251 6.21 -10.00 -11.86
CA VAL A 251 4.84 -9.67 -12.30
C VAL A 251 4.08 -10.91 -12.77
N TYR A 252 4.74 -11.83 -13.47
CA TYR A 252 4.13 -13.09 -13.93
C TYR A 252 4.35 -14.27 -12.97
N ASN A 253 4.86 -14.02 -11.75
CA ASN A 253 4.88 -15.04 -10.71
C ASN A 253 3.47 -15.19 -10.08
N HIS A 254 2.84 -16.33 -10.29
CA HIS A 254 1.54 -16.67 -9.71
C HIS A 254 1.51 -16.61 -8.17
N GLU A 255 2.63 -16.85 -7.50
CA GLU A 255 2.73 -16.75 -6.02
C GLU A 255 2.61 -15.32 -5.52
N LEU A 256 2.87 -14.33 -6.39
CA LEU A 256 2.84 -12.90 -6.09
C LEU A 256 1.58 -12.22 -6.60
N ILE A 257 0.52 -12.98 -6.92
CA ILE A 257 -0.67 -12.42 -7.56
C ILE A 257 -1.43 -11.42 -6.70
N GLU A 258 -1.33 -11.54 -5.37
CA GLU A 258 -1.89 -10.57 -4.42
C GLU A 258 -1.36 -9.16 -4.68
N TYR A 259 -0.06 -9.06 -4.93
CA TYR A 259 0.65 -7.81 -5.15
C TYR A 259 0.37 -7.21 -6.53
N ASN A 260 0.10 -8.06 -7.52
CA ASN A 260 0.04 -7.67 -8.92
C ASN A 260 -1.41 -7.56 -9.46
N ALA A 261 -2.42 -7.96 -8.69
CA ALA A 261 -3.79 -8.12 -9.20
C ALA A 261 -4.39 -6.80 -9.75
N ALA A 262 -4.18 -5.69 -9.05
CA ALA A 262 -4.68 -4.38 -9.48
C ALA A 262 -3.99 -3.90 -10.78
N ALA A 263 -2.66 -4.04 -10.85
CA ALA A 263 -1.87 -3.67 -12.03
C ALA A 263 -2.23 -4.53 -13.25
N HIS A 264 -2.34 -5.86 -13.10
CA HIS A 264 -2.76 -6.75 -14.20
C HIS A 264 -4.16 -6.44 -14.70
N THR A 265 -5.08 -6.14 -13.78
CA THR A 265 -6.44 -5.74 -14.16
C THR A 265 -6.40 -4.49 -15.03
N LEU A 266 -5.64 -3.47 -14.62
CA LEU A 266 -5.47 -2.26 -15.42
C LEU A 266 -4.81 -2.55 -16.76
N ALA A 267 -3.71 -3.31 -16.78
CA ALA A 267 -2.99 -3.65 -18.01
C ALA A 267 -3.91 -4.26 -19.07
N ILE A 268 -4.73 -5.24 -18.67
CA ILE A 268 -5.62 -5.95 -19.59
C ILE A 268 -6.77 -5.06 -20.05
N ILE A 269 -7.40 -4.31 -19.14
CA ILE A 269 -8.58 -3.50 -19.48
C ILE A 269 -8.20 -2.24 -20.27
N ALA A 270 -7.11 -1.57 -19.88
CA ALA A 270 -6.61 -0.37 -20.55
C ALA A 270 -5.77 -0.71 -21.79
N GLY A 271 -5.35 -1.97 -21.98
CA GLY A 271 -4.44 -2.37 -23.06
C GLY A 271 -3.01 -1.84 -22.89
N SER A 272 -2.61 -1.52 -21.67
CA SER A 272 -1.25 -1.03 -21.36
C SER A 272 -0.24 -2.18 -21.45
N LYS A 273 0.88 -1.95 -22.13
CA LYS A 273 1.96 -2.94 -22.33
C LYS A 273 3.23 -2.63 -21.55
N ASP A 274 3.37 -1.39 -21.10
CA ASP A 274 4.53 -0.97 -20.31
C ASP A 274 4.24 -1.19 -18.83
N LEU A 275 5.04 -2.02 -18.18
CA LEU A 275 4.82 -2.39 -16.78
C LEU A 275 4.94 -1.19 -15.85
N VAL A 276 5.96 -0.35 -16.03
CA VAL A 276 6.21 0.82 -15.17
C VAL A 276 5.03 1.78 -15.24
N GLN A 277 4.58 2.08 -16.46
CA GLN A 277 3.42 2.93 -16.71
C GLN A 277 2.13 2.33 -16.14
N THR A 278 1.96 1.01 -16.27
CA THR A 278 0.79 0.32 -15.71
C THR A 278 0.74 0.46 -14.19
N TYR A 279 1.86 0.26 -13.50
CA TYR A 279 1.94 0.42 -12.05
C TYR A 279 1.72 1.87 -11.61
N ARG A 280 2.29 2.84 -12.33
CA ARG A 280 2.05 4.28 -12.08
C ARG A 280 0.57 4.64 -12.19
N LEU A 281 -0.09 4.23 -13.29
CA LEU A 281 -1.52 4.45 -13.48
C LEU A 281 -2.37 3.77 -12.41
N ALA A 282 -2.04 2.51 -12.08
CA ALA A 282 -2.76 1.76 -11.07
C ALA A 282 -2.60 2.39 -9.68
N ALA A 283 -1.40 2.87 -9.34
CA ALA A 283 -1.11 3.55 -8.09
C ALA A 283 -1.88 4.87 -7.96
N SER A 284 -1.95 5.68 -9.02
CA SER A 284 -2.75 6.92 -9.04
C SER A 284 -4.24 6.64 -8.82
N LEU A 285 -4.81 5.69 -9.56
CA LEU A 285 -6.22 5.33 -9.41
C LEU A 285 -6.51 4.70 -8.03
N ALA A 286 -5.57 3.93 -7.49
CA ALA A 286 -5.64 3.38 -6.14
C ALA A 286 -5.65 4.48 -5.08
N PHE A 287 -4.75 5.48 -5.18
CA PHE A 287 -4.70 6.59 -4.24
C PHE A 287 -5.99 7.41 -4.24
N ILE A 288 -6.53 7.68 -5.43
CA ILE A 288 -7.82 8.34 -5.59
C ILE A 288 -8.92 7.51 -4.91
N ALA A 289 -9.01 6.20 -5.19
CA ALA A 289 -10.03 5.33 -4.63
C ALA A 289 -9.96 5.22 -3.09
N LEU A 290 -8.74 5.23 -2.52
CA LEU A 290 -8.51 5.25 -1.08
C LEU A 290 -8.90 6.59 -0.41
N ASN A 291 -9.00 7.66 -1.20
CA ASN A 291 -9.34 9.02 -0.78
C ASN A 291 -10.71 9.52 -1.25
N MET A 292 -11.55 8.64 -1.80
CA MET A 292 -12.93 8.99 -2.13
C MET A 292 -13.77 9.24 -0.87
N SER A 293 -14.55 10.32 -0.89
CA SER A 293 -15.56 10.62 0.14
C SER A 293 -16.84 9.80 -0.05
N GLU A 294 -17.73 9.80 0.95
CA GLU A 294 -19.06 9.17 0.81
C GLU A 294 -19.85 9.73 -0.38
N GLU A 295 -19.72 11.03 -0.66
CA GLU A 295 -20.34 11.65 -1.83
C GLU A 295 -19.78 11.06 -3.13
N ASP A 296 -18.47 10.87 -3.24
CA ASP A 296 -17.84 10.29 -4.42
C ASP A 296 -18.31 8.85 -4.67
N PHE A 297 -18.42 8.02 -3.61
CA PHE A 297 -18.99 6.67 -3.71
C PHE A 297 -20.46 6.66 -4.14
N SER A 298 -21.23 7.69 -3.78
CA SER A 298 -22.63 7.81 -4.19
C SER A 298 -22.80 8.16 -5.68
N ARG A 299 -21.80 8.83 -6.28
CA ARG A 299 -21.82 9.32 -7.66
C ARG A 299 -21.20 8.35 -8.66
N ILE A 300 -20.30 7.47 -8.21
CA ILE A 300 -19.52 6.61 -9.10
C ILE A 300 -20.42 5.75 -10.00
N LYS A 301 -20.16 5.81 -11.30
CA LYS A 301 -20.87 5.03 -12.30
C LYS A 301 -20.39 3.58 -12.31
N VAL A 302 -21.30 2.65 -12.02
CA VAL A 302 -21.03 1.22 -12.17
C VAL A 302 -20.98 0.82 -13.66
N PRO A 303 -19.88 0.21 -14.13
CA PRO A 303 -19.77 -0.30 -15.51
C PRO A 303 -20.89 -1.26 -15.89
N GLU A 304 -21.32 -1.22 -17.16
CA GLU A 304 -22.41 -2.06 -17.68
C GLU A 304 -22.17 -3.56 -17.41
N ARG A 305 -20.93 -4.01 -17.60
CA ARG A 305 -20.50 -5.40 -17.39
C ARG A 305 -20.78 -5.90 -15.98
N PHE A 306 -20.84 -5.02 -14.98
CA PHE A 306 -21.05 -5.40 -13.59
C PHE A 306 -22.51 -5.35 -13.16
N LYS A 307 -23.45 -4.91 -14.02
CA LYS A 307 -24.89 -4.93 -13.68
C LYS A 307 -25.39 -6.33 -13.32
N ILE A 308 -24.74 -7.39 -13.83
CA ILE A 308 -25.02 -8.79 -13.48
C ILE A 308 -24.90 -9.09 -11.98
N PHE A 309 -24.15 -8.29 -11.21
CA PHE A 309 -24.03 -8.45 -9.75
C PHE A 309 -25.21 -7.83 -8.98
N GLY A 310 -26.11 -7.12 -9.67
CA GLY A 310 -27.38 -6.65 -9.13
C GLY A 310 -27.24 -5.83 -7.85
N ARG A 311 -27.88 -6.29 -6.77
CA ARG A 311 -27.90 -5.59 -5.47
C ARG A 311 -26.50 -5.44 -4.86
N ARG A 312 -25.57 -6.37 -5.14
CA ARG A 312 -24.22 -6.34 -4.55
C ARG A 312 -23.44 -5.09 -4.92
N ASN A 313 -23.61 -4.57 -6.14
CA ASN A 313 -23.00 -3.30 -6.56
C ASN A 313 -23.36 -2.15 -5.62
N ARG A 314 -24.66 -2.02 -5.26
CA ARG A 314 -25.12 -0.96 -4.36
C ARG A 314 -24.56 -1.13 -2.95
N VAL A 315 -24.40 -2.38 -2.51
CA VAL A 315 -23.84 -2.67 -1.19
C VAL A 315 -22.33 -2.40 -1.15
N LEU A 316 -21.58 -2.74 -2.19
CA LEU A 316 -20.15 -2.38 -2.32
C LEU A 316 -19.95 -0.87 -2.22
N LEU A 317 -20.75 -0.09 -2.96
CA LEU A 317 -20.67 1.38 -2.91
C LEU A 317 -21.08 1.95 -1.55
N LYS A 318 -22.18 1.44 -0.96
CA LYS A 318 -22.62 1.85 0.38
C LYS A 318 -21.60 1.52 1.47
N ASN A 319 -20.85 0.43 1.30
CA ASN A 319 -19.78 0.03 2.20
C ASN A 319 -18.46 0.80 1.96
N HIS A 320 -18.44 1.72 0.99
CA HIS A 320 -17.25 2.46 0.58
C HIS A 320 -16.09 1.53 0.20
N ASP A 321 -16.38 0.48 -0.57
CA ASP A 321 -15.38 -0.50 -1.01
C ASP A 321 -14.41 0.13 -2.03
N CYS A 322 -13.23 0.53 -1.55
CA CYS A 322 -12.19 1.18 -2.36
C CYS A 322 -11.74 0.30 -3.53
N GLY A 323 -11.70 -1.03 -3.36
CA GLY A 323 -11.30 -1.95 -4.41
C GLY A 323 -12.32 -1.99 -5.54
N PHE A 324 -13.62 -2.03 -5.21
CA PHE A 324 -14.68 -1.92 -6.21
C PHE A 324 -14.71 -0.55 -6.90
N ALA A 325 -14.43 0.54 -6.16
CA ALA A 325 -14.30 1.86 -6.75
C ALA A 325 -13.15 1.93 -7.77
N PHE A 326 -11.97 1.42 -7.40
CA PHE A 326 -10.83 1.30 -8.32
C PHE A 326 -11.20 0.54 -9.60
N ILE A 327 -11.90 -0.59 -9.47
CA ILE A 327 -12.33 -1.37 -10.62
C ILE A 327 -13.35 -0.63 -11.49
N CYS A 328 -14.29 0.11 -10.90
CA CYS A 328 -15.19 0.97 -11.66
C CYS A 328 -14.42 2.03 -12.47
N LEU A 329 -13.42 2.68 -11.86
CA LEU A 329 -12.57 3.67 -12.54
C LEU A 329 -11.85 3.06 -13.75
N VAL A 330 -11.20 1.91 -13.57
CA VAL A 330 -10.46 1.21 -14.63
C VAL A 330 -11.37 0.85 -15.80
N PHE A 331 -12.55 0.29 -15.53
CA PHE A 331 -13.48 -0.12 -16.59
C PHE A 331 -14.13 1.04 -17.34
N ASN A 332 -14.30 2.19 -16.68
CA ASN A 332 -14.84 3.39 -17.32
C ASN A 332 -13.77 4.16 -18.11
N GLY A 333 -12.48 3.91 -17.87
CA GLY A 333 -11.33 4.65 -18.40
C GLY A 333 -11.01 4.51 -19.89
N ALA A 334 -11.66 3.60 -20.61
CA ALA A 334 -11.33 3.22 -22.00
C ALA A 334 -9.88 2.71 -22.16
N ALA A 335 -9.38 2.63 -23.39
CA ALA A 335 -8.01 2.20 -23.66
C ALA A 335 -7.01 3.32 -23.33
N PHE A 336 -5.81 2.94 -22.89
CA PHE A 336 -4.72 3.85 -22.63
C PHE A 336 -3.97 4.24 -23.90
N GLU A 337 -3.86 5.55 -24.17
CA GLU A 337 -3.30 6.10 -25.42
C GLU A 337 -1.93 6.78 -25.25
N GLY A 338 -1.26 6.61 -24.10
CA GLY A 338 0.11 7.11 -23.87
C GLY A 338 0.22 8.35 -22.97
N ASP A 339 -0.89 8.98 -22.58
CA ASP A 339 -0.92 10.12 -21.65
C ASP A 339 -1.61 9.73 -20.33
N GLU A 340 -0.82 9.68 -19.26
CA GLU A 340 -1.25 9.22 -17.94
C GLU A 340 -2.30 10.16 -17.31
N ASN A 341 -2.09 11.47 -17.41
CA ASN A 341 -3.00 12.46 -16.84
C ASN A 341 -4.32 12.51 -17.60
N ALA A 342 -4.26 12.41 -18.94
CA ALA A 342 -5.46 12.33 -19.76
C ALA A 342 -6.26 11.05 -19.47
N TYR A 343 -5.59 9.92 -19.27
CA TYR A 343 -6.23 8.66 -18.92
C TYR A 343 -6.90 8.71 -17.56
N ILE A 344 -6.22 9.19 -16.51
CA ILE A 344 -6.79 9.34 -15.16
C ILE A 344 -8.00 10.29 -15.21
N SER A 345 -7.87 11.43 -15.89
CA SER A 345 -8.97 12.39 -16.07
C SER A 345 -10.16 11.77 -16.80
N ASN A 346 -9.91 10.92 -17.80
CA ASN A 346 -10.97 10.19 -18.49
C ASN A 346 -11.65 9.17 -17.57
N CYS A 347 -10.89 8.38 -16.79
CA CYS A 347 -11.44 7.43 -15.81
C CYS A 347 -12.43 8.11 -14.86
N LEU A 348 -12.06 9.27 -14.31
CA LEU A 348 -12.89 10.06 -13.40
C LEU A 348 -14.15 10.61 -14.08
N ARG A 349 -13.97 11.29 -15.22
CA ARG A 349 -15.07 11.87 -15.98
C ARG A 349 -16.09 10.81 -16.41
N GLN A 350 -15.64 9.68 -16.94
CA GLN A 350 -16.52 8.59 -17.36
C GLN A 350 -17.19 7.87 -16.17
N SER A 351 -16.64 8.05 -14.97
CA SER A 351 -17.20 7.55 -13.72
C SER A 351 -18.13 8.52 -13.02
N ASN A 352 -18.45 9.68 -13.61
CA ASN A 352 -19.22 10.77 -13.01
C ASN A 352 -18.59 11.36 -11.74
N LEU A 353 -17.27 11.45 -11.71
CA LEU A 353 -16.52 12.01 -10.59
C LEU A 353 -15.84 13.33 -10.99
N ASP A 354 -15.51 14.12 -9.97
CA ASP A 354 -14.72 15.34 -10.15
C ASP A 354 -13.26 15.02 -10.56
N THR A 355 -12.46 16.05 -10.77
CA THR A 355 -11.02 15.90 -11.03
C THR A 355 -10.29 15.26 -9.85
N ALA A 356 -9.14 14.64 -10.13
CA ALA A 356 -8.31 14.03 -9.10
C ALA A 356 -7.92 15.06 -8.03
N GLU A 357 -7.55 16.27 -8.45
CA GLU A 357 -7.24 17.39 -7.57
C GLU A 357 -8.40 17.74 -6.62
N ALA A 358 -9.64 17.83 -7.13
CA ALA A 358 -10.80 18.15 -6.30
C ALA A 358 -11.10 17.04 -5.26
N ILE A 359 -11.00 15.77 -5.66
CA ILE A 359 -11.19 14.63 -4.75
C ILE A 359 -10.11 14.64 -3.67
N LEU A 360 -8.84 14.77 -4.05
CA LEU A 360 -7.72 14.73 -3.13
C LEU A 360 -7.66 15.96 -2.21
N MET A 361 -8.10 17.13 -2.68
CA MET A 361 -8.22 18.32 -1.83
C MET A 361 -9.29 18.13 -0.76
N ARG A 362 -10.50 17.66 -1.12
CA ARG A 362 -11.53 17.33 -0.14
C ARG A 362 -11.07 16.28 0.86
N ALA A 363 -10.34 15.27 0.39
CA ALA A 363 -9.77 14.25 1.25
C ALA A 363 -8.75 14.85 2.23
N ALA A 364 -7.86 15.71 1.75
CA ALA A 364 -6.89 16.39 2.59
C ALA A 364 -7.54 17.29 3.64
N ASP A 365 -8.60 18.02 3.29
CA ASP A 365 -9.36 18.84 4.23
C ASP A 365 -10.03 17.97 5.30
N ALA A 366 -10.68 16.86 4.90
CA ALA A 366 -11.25 15.91 5.83
C ALA A 366 -10.20 15.21 6.72
N LEU A 367 -8.97 15.03 6.22
CA LEU A 367 -7.83 14.50 6.98
C LEU A 367 -7.16 15.56 7.86
N ALA A 368 -7.40 16.85 7.64
CA ALA A 368 -6.91 17.91 8.54
C ALA A 368 -7.76 18.00 9.82
N GLU A 369 -8.99 17.47 9.80
CA GLU A 369 -9.85 17.39 10.97
C GLU A 369 -9.21 16.50 12.07
N PRO A 370 -9.15 16.98 13.33
CA PRO A 370 -8.55 16.22 14.42
C PRO A 370 -9.28 14.89 14.64
N MET A 371 -8.51 13.80 14.78
CA MET A 371 -9.06 12.56 15.29
C MET A 371 -9.32 12.70 16.80
N TYR A 372 -10.58 12.84 17.20
CA TYR A 372 -10.93 13.02 18.60
C TYR A 372 -11.25 11.70 19.31
N LEU A 373 -10.52 11.42 20.39
CA LEU A 373 -10.84 10.37 21.37
C LEU A 373 -10.88 11.01 22.77
N SER A 374 -11.96 10.76 23.52
CA SER A 374 -12.08 11.29 24.88
C SER A 374 -11.18 10.53 25.86
N ASN A 375 -10.39 11.30 26.64
CA ASN A 375 -9.40 10.82 27.60
C ASN A 375 -8.36 9.87 26.95
N PRO A 376 -7.52 10.39 26.03
CA PRO A 376 -6.55 9.55 25.34
C PRO A 376 -5.42 9.12 26.28
N SER A 377 -5.06 7.84 26.19
CA SER A 377 -3.81 7.28 26.72
C SER A 377 -2.60 7.69 25.88
N GLU A 378 -1.39 7.32 26.29
CA GLU A 378 -0.17 7.55 25.48
C GLU A 378 -0.27 6.85 24.11
N ILE A 379 -0.75 5.60 24.06
CA ILE A 379 -0.92 4.82 22.83
C ILE A 379 -1.95 5.47 21.90
N THR A 380 -3.11 5.88 22.43
CA THR A 380 -4.13 6.51 21.59
C THR A 380 -3.75 7.94 21.20
N SER A 381 -3.00 8.65 22.04
CA SER A 381 -2.39 9.94 21.71
C SER A 381 -1.38 9.82 20.58
N HIS A 382 -0.61 8.72 20.51
CA HIS A 382 0.28 8.43 19.38
C HIS A 382 -0.48 8.43 18.05
N PHE A 383 -1.53 7.61 17.93
CA PHE A 383 -2.35 7.60 16.72
C PHE A 383 -3.00 8.96 16.44
N MET A 384 -3.43 9.70 17.46
CA MET A 384 -3.97 11.05 17.28
C MET A 384 -2.92 12.00 16.68
N ARG A 385 -1.68 12.00 17.20
CA ARG A 385 -0.57 12.82 16.69
C ARG A 385 -0.21 12.47 15.25
N GLU A 386 0.04 11.19 14.96
CA GLU A 386 0.42 10.77 13.61
C GLU A 386 -0.69 11.10 12.61
N ALA A 387 -1.94 10.87 13.00
CA ALA A 387 -3.06 11.15 12.13
C ALA A 387 -3.31 12.66 11.96
N MET A 388 -2.88 13.56 12.86
CA MET A 388 -2.95 15.01 12.60
C MET A 388 -2.12 15.44 11.39
N MET A 389 -1.12 14.66 10.98
CA MET A 389 -0.33 14.95 9.78
C MET A 389 -1.03 14.51 8.48
N GLY A 390 -2.13 13.76 8.57
CA GLY A 390 -2.77 13.12 7.42
C GLY A 390 -3.15 14.08 6.29
N GLY A 391 -3.66 15.27 6.63
CA GLY A 391 -4.00 16.29 5.63
C GLY A 391 -2.79 16.79 4.86
N GLU A 392 -1.67 17.01 5.54
CA GLU A 392 -0.41 17.42 4.92
C GLU A 392 0.23 16.30 4.09
N ILE A 393 0.21 15.06 4.59
CA ILE A 393 0.66 13.89 3.83
C ILE A 393 -0.13 13.76 2.53
N CYS A 394 -1.47 13.87 2.60
CA CYS A 394 -2.33 13.78 1.43
C CYS A 394 -2.03 14.89 0.41
N LYS A 395 -1.87 16.15 0.84
CA LYS A 395 -1.52 17.28 -0.04
C LYS A 395 -0.19 17.06 -0.74
N ARG A 396 0.84 16.66 0.02
CA ARG A 396 2.18 16.42 -0.53
C ARG A 396 2.21 15.25 -1.49
N LEU A 397 1.46 14.17 -1.24
CA LEU A 397 1.34 13.06 -2.19
C LEU A 397 0.57 13.48 -3.44
N ALA A 398 -0.52 14.24 -3.28
CA ALA A 398 -1.35 14.71 -4.39
C ALA A 398 -0.57 15.60 -5.38
N SER A 399 0.43 16.34 -4.91
CA SER A 399 1.30 17.16 -5.76
C SER A 399 2.38 16.38 -6.49
N GLN A 400 2.61 15.10 -6.16
CA GLN A 400 3.64 14.29 -6.83
C GLN A 400 3.15 13.70 -8.14
N GLU A 401 4.10 13.48 -9.05
CA GLU A 401 3.86 12.71 -10.25
C GLU A 401 3.37 11.30 -9.87
N CYS A 402 2.21 10.94 -10.40
CA CYS A 402 1.51 9.69 -10.10
C CYS A 402 1.24 9.40 -8.60
N GLN A 403 1.34 10.42 -7.74
CA GLN A 403 1.10 10.31 -6.30
C GLN A 403 1.96 9.23 -5.60
N LEU A 404 3.21 9.11 -6.05
CA LEU A 404 4.19 8.15 -5.53
C LEU A 404 5.07 8.76 -4.44
N VAL A 405 5.48 7.90 -3.51
CA VAL A 405 6.59 8.20 -2.59
C VAL A 405 7.91 7.99 -3.34
N THR A 406 8.76 9.01 -3.35
CA THR A 406 10.08 8.98 -4.00
C THR A 406 11.15 9.33 -2.98
N LEU A 407 12.41 8.93 -3.24
CA LEU A 407 13.52 9.26 -2.34
C LEU A 407 13.68 10.78 -2.19
N GLU A 408 13.57 11.52 -3.31
CA GLU A 408 13.65 12.98 -3.34
C GLU A 408 12.62 13.63 -2.41
N ASN A 409 11.38 13.16 -2.44
CA ASN A 409 10.34 13.70 -1.58
C ASN A 409 10.51 13.27 -0.13
N VAL A 410 10.99 12.05 0.11
CA VAL A 410 11.26 11.55 1.48
C VAL A 410 12.34 12.36 2.18
N ILE A 411 13.41 12.73 1.48
CA ILE A 411 14.50 13.54 2.03
C ILE A 411 14.25 15.06 1.92
N GLY A 412 13.33 15.47 1.06
CA GLY A 412 12.85 16.84 0.90
C GLY A 412 11.57 17.06 1.69
N ASP A 413 10.46 17.14 0.96
CA ASP A 413 9.14 17.54 1.49
C ASP A 413 8.73 16.73 2.72
N PHE A 414 8.71 15.39 2.63
CA PHE A 414 8.25 14.51 3.71
C PHE A 414 9.22 14.38 4.87
N ARG A 415 10.45 14.91 4.79
CA ARG A 415 11.49 14.67 5.80
C ARG A 415 11.03 14.97 7.22
N ALA A 416 10.29 16.08 7.41
CA ALA A 416 9.81 16.49 8.72
C ALA A 416 8.71 15.58 9.30
N ILE A 417 8.02 14.79 8.46
CA ILE A 417 6.85 13.99 8.83
C ILE A 417 7.02 12.49 8.55
N ALA A 418 8.16 12.07 8.01
CA ALA A 418 8.48 10.66 7.81
C ALA A 418 8.76 9.98 9.17
N PRO A 419 8.26 8.77 9.40
CA PRO A 419 8.48 8.07 10.66
C PRO A 419 9.94 7.64 10.83
N PRO A 420 10.41 7.41 12.06
CA PRO A 420 11.59 6.60 12.26
C PRO A 420 11.33 5.18 11.73
N PHE A 421 12.38 4.53 11.21
CA PHE A 421 12.30 3.15 10.73
C PHE A 421 13.45 2.33 11.30
N MET A 422 13.25 1.01 11.41
CA MET A 422 14.24 0.09 11.94
C MET A 422 15.08 -0.51 10.80
N ASP A 423 16.41 -0.49 10.93
CA ASP A 423 17.33 -1.03 9.92
C ASP A 423 17.69 -2.52 10.14
N SER A 424 18.68 -3.03 9.41
CA SER A 424 19.10 -4.44 9.49
C SER A 424 19.69 -4.86 10.84
N GLU A 425 20.21 -3.90 11.63
CA GLU A 425 20.81 -4.16 12.94
C GLU A 425 19.78 -4.02 14.07
N GLY A 426 18.55 -3.59 13.75
CA GLY A 426 17.51 -3.33 14.74
C GLY A 426 17.57 -1.92 15.33
N ASP A 427 18.41 -1.05 14.75
CA ASP A 427 18.56 0.34 15.18
C ASP A 427 17.46 1.19 14.55
N PHE A 428 16.90 2.13 15.34
CA PHE A 428 15.98 3.11 14.80
C PHE A 428 16.74 4.26 14.13
N ILE A 429 16.38 4.49 12.87
CA ILE A 429 16.94 5.51 12.00
C ILE A 429 15.89 6.58 11.73
N GLU A 430 16.31 7.85 11.83
CA GLU A 430 15.48 9.02 11.54
C GLU A 430 15.95 9.77 10.31
N LEU A 431 15.00 10.26 9.51
CA LEU A 431 15.25 11.21 8.43
C LEU A 431 15.32 12.66 8.93
N ASN A 432 14.64 12.94 10.04
CA ASN A 432 14.67 14.20 10.77
C ASN A 432 14.86 13.93 12.26
N SER A 433 15.80 14.64 12.88
CA SER A 433 16.12 14.42 14.29
C SER A 433 14.94 14.76 15.21
N GLY A 434 14.66 13.89 16.18
CA GLY A 434 13.81 14.20 17.34
C GLY A 434 12.37 13.68 17.27
N ARG A 435 12.01 12.92 16.23
CA ARG A 435 10.70 12.24 16.14
C ARG A 435 10.64 10.97 16.99
N ILE A 436 11.76 10.35 17.33
CA ILE A 436 11.87 9.06 18.01
C ILE A 436 11.30 9.14 19.42
N ASP A 437 11.55 10.27 20.09
CA ASP A 437 11.02 10.58 21.42
C ASP A 437 9.49 10.74 21.37
N GLU A 438 8.97 11.30 20.29
CA GLU A 438 7.52 11.46 20.07
C GLU A 438 6.84 10.13 19.68
N PHE A 439 7.58 9.28 18.96
CA PHE A 439 7.09 8.05 18.35
C PHE A 439 7.07 6.87 19.32
N GLN A 440 7.98 6.85 20.29
CA GLN A 440 8.07 5.84 21.36
C GLN A 440 7.88 4.39 20.84
N PRO A 441 8.72 3.93 19.90
CA PRO A 441 8.47 2.69 19.16
C PRO A 441 8.41 1.44 20.06
N GLU A 442 9.16 1.43 21.16
CA GLU A 442 9.10 0.34 22.14
C GLU A 442 7.74 0.22 22.83
N MET A 443 7.15 1.35 23.21
CA MET A 443 5.79 1.38 23.80
C MET A 443 4.78 0.86 22.78
N MET A 444 4.87 1.33 21.53
CA MET A 444 3.96 0.93 20.46
C MET A 444 4.11 -0.55 20.09
N HIS A 445 5.34 -1.06 20.13
CA HIS A 445 5.63 -2.48 19.97
C HIS A 445 4.96 -3.32 21.06
N ASP A 446 5.18 -2.99 22.33
CA ASP A 446 4.62 -3.73 23.47
C ASP A 446 3.09 -3.65 23.49
N ALA A 447 2.53 -2.48 23.17
CA ALA A 447 1.09 -2.28 23.02
C ALA A 447 0.50 -3.20 21.94
N ALA A 448 1.12 -3.27 20.76
CA ALA A 448 0.65 -4.13 19.67
C ALA A 448 0.74 -5.63 20.03
N HIS A 449 1.75 -6.04 20.78
CA HIS A 449 1.84 -7.41 21.32
C HIS A 449 0.72 -7.71 22.31
N LEU A 450 0.45 -6.78 23.24
CA LEU A 450 -0.62 -6.94 24.22
C LEU A 450 -2.00 -6.99 23.55
N LEU A 451 -2.27 -6.11 22.59
CA LEU A 451 -3.54 -6.08 21.86
C LEU A 451 -3.79 -7.39 21.09
N ARG A 452 -2.77 -7.91 20.40
CA ARG A 452 -2.87 -9.19 19.68
C ARG A 452 -3.10 -10.36 20.63
N SER A 453 -2.34 -10.43 21.72
CA SER A 453 -2.45 -11.51 22.71
C SER A 453 -3.83 -11.51 23.38
N TYR A 454 -4.31 -10.33 23.76
CA TYR A 454 -5.63 -10.18 24.38
C TYR A 454 -6.76 -10.50 23.40
N THR A 455 -6.68 -10.01 22.17
CA THR A 455 -7.67 -10.31 21.12
C THR A 455 -7.71 -11.80 20.80
N ARG A 456 -6.56 -12.48 20.72
CA ARG A 456 -6.52 -13.94 20.54
C ARG A 456 -7.24 -14.66 21.67
N ASN A 457 -6.90 -14.36 22.92
CA ASN A 457 -7.56 -14.97 24.08
C ASN A 457 -9.09 -14.74 24.07
N LEU A 458 -9.54 -13.53 23.72
CA LEU A 458 -10.96 -13.22 23.56
C LEU A 458 -11.60 -14.07 22.45
N LEU A 459 -10.94 -14.21 21.30
CA LEU A 459 -11.44 -15.00 20.17
C LEU A 459 -11.44 -16.50 20.46
N THR A 460 -10.49 -17.02 21.24
CA THR A 460 -10.52 -18.41 21.72
C THR A 460 -11.77 -18.64 22.56
N GLY A 461 -12.06 -17.74 23.51
CA GLY A 461 -13.26 -17.83 24.34
C GLY A 461 -14.57 -17.66 23.59
N CYS A 462 -14.64 -16.73 22.63
CA CYS A 462 -15.90 -16.37 21.95
C CYS A 462 -16.16 -17.11 20.64
N ARG A 463 -15.12 -17.56 19.94
CA ARG A 463 -15.21 -18.15 18.59
C ARG A 463 -14.47 -19.48 18.45
N GLY A 464 -13.81 -19.99 19.50
CA GLY A 464 -13.06 -21.24 19.44
C GLY A 464 -11.87 -21.19 18.46
N LEU A 465 -11.30 -20.01 18.24
CA LEU A 465 -10.10 -19.82 17.41
C LEU A 465 -8.86 -19.91 18.31
N ASP A 466 -8.00 -20.89 18.06
CA ASP A 466 -6.70 -21.04 18.74
C ASP A 466 -5.58 -20.22 18.07
#